data_AF-A0A9P3C5G1-F1
#
_entry.id   AF-A0A9P3C5G1-F1
#
_cell.length_a   1.000
_cell.length_b   1.000
_cell.length_c   1.000
_cell.angle_alpha   90.00
_cell.angle_beta   90.00
_cell.angle_gamma   90.00
#
_symmetry.space_group_name_H-M   'P 1'
#
loop_
_entity.id
_entity.type
_entity.pdbx_description
1 polymer ?
#
loop_
_entity_poly.entity_id
_entity_poly.type
_entity_poly.pdbx_seq_one_letter_code
_entity_poly.pdbx_strand_id
1 'polypeptide(L)'
;MVCKLGILNRVGLQKLPEIFRDYRTWQDWNSTLTYDEKKHLAAFTPEILKGREIQCETWNYTTGDLQKRATNDKVNLFKILCDKSLGAQEKAGAYRELLRQYGMALEVSEVVDGKRVWTPVEGRVRAVGVWDTVGSLGMPRMPFFHYQSSRSDDEARFADCYVDPNIDYAFHALALDEWRTSFGPTLWFLGEDNNNTQLRQVWFPGNHGNVGGGWPDQQIATISLAWMADQLTSLGVEFSRPEMNRLFKWVNPGVEVREWGMGKIYNPKGLTTWPDYLCMPCRTIPPRKPGMYTPDENTRKNHHRSMEFVHPCVRFRYQYNGKGLDDDGQWSCRALTENGYISKKQNVLIQKRPSQESCATTPFRSLLGNIIPYYEGSNNPDADLPSPRVRTHHPYNDELMVIREANTRLAWQTKENQYELLEEYVGLWERMFMKINEDLLQQQMTVQRQTNFNNWSRVDTNILTWLGGDKTENSLLQAPW
;
A
#
# COMPACT_ATOMS: atom_id res chain seq x y z
N MET A 1 7.20 -1.48 -12.09
CA MET A 1 7.60 -0.44 -13.07
C MET A 1 9.02 0.04 -12.84
N VAL A 2 9.33 0.74 -11.73
CA VAL A 2 10.69 1.31 -11.49
C VAL A 2 11.80 0.26 -11.66
N CYS A 3 11.63 -0.97 -11.16
CA CYS A 3 12.62 -2.03 -11.39
C CYS A 3 12.86 -2.34 -12.88
N LYS A 4 11.79 -2.39 -13.69
CA LYS A 4 11.87 -2.62 -15.14
C LYS A 4 12.39 -1.41 -15.93
N LEU A 5 12.25 -0.20 -15.38
CA LEU A 5 12.83 1.03 -15.92
C LEU A 5 14.29 1.22 -15.52
N GLY A 6 14.82 0.36 -14.65
CA GLY A 6 16.05 0.63 -13.90
C GLY A 6 15.79 1.58 -12.73
N ILE A 7 16.65 1.51 -11.72
CA ILE A 7 16.52 2.41 -10.56
C ILE A 7 16.72 3.85 -11.03
N LEU A 8 15.71 4.68 -10.76
CA LEU A 8 15.78 6.12 -11.02
C LEU A 8 16.49 6.82 -9.87
N ASN A 9 17.34 7.78 -10.20
CA ASN A 9 17.92 8.67 -9.20
C ASN A 9 16.94 9.81 -8.85
N ARG A 10 17.39 10.79 -8.05
CA ARG A 10 16.55 11.94 -7.66
C ARG A 10 15.94 12.68 -8.84
N VAL A 11 16.68 12.89 -9.93
CA VAL A 11 16.21 13.61 -11.12
C VAL A 11 15.15 12.77 -11.85
N GLY A 12 15.43 11.48 -12.04
CA GLY A 12 14.46 10.55 -12.63
C GLY A 12 13.17 10.45 -11.83
N LEU A 13 13.25 10.41 -10.49
CA LEU A 13 12.08 10.39 -9.61
C LEU A 13 11.25 11.68 -9.69
N GLN A 14 11.90 12.84 -9.82
CA GLN A 14 11.18 14.11 -10.03
C GLN A 14 10.42 14.15 -11.36
N LYS A 15 10.92 13.43 -12.38
CA LYS A 15 10.29 13.29 -13.70
C LYS A 15 9.47 12.02 -13.87
N LEU A 16 9.25 11.27 -12.79
CA LEU A 16 8.48 10.03 -12.82
C LEU A 16 7.08 10.20 -13.40
N PRO A 17 6.32 11.30 -13.14
CA PRO A 17 5.00 11.48 -13.75
C PRO A 17 5.04 11.56 -15.28
N GLU A 18 6.00 12.29 -15.85
CA GLU A 18 6.18 12.41 -17.30
C GLU A 18 6.69 11.10 -17.90
N ILE A 19 7.67 10.45 -17.26
CA ILE A 19 8.18 9.13 -17.66
C ILE A 19 7.04 8.11 -17.69
N PHE A 20 6.21 8.10 -16.64
CA PHE A 20 5.06 7.22 -16.52
C PHE A 20 4.04 7.43 -17.63
N ARG A 21 3.77 8.70 -17.97
CA ARG A 21 2.86 9.07 -19.06
C ARG A 21 3.36 8.54 -20.40
N ASP A 22 4.64 8.68 -20.69
CA ASP A 22 5.24 8.17 -21.92
C ASP A 22 5.12 6.64 -21.98
N TYR A 23 5.52 5.95 -20.92
CA TYR A 23 5.42 4.48 -20.82
C TYR A 23 4.01 3.95 -20.98
N ARG A 24 3.01 4.72 -20.56
CA ARG A 24 1.61 4.36 -20.69
C ARG A 24 1.09 4.55 -22.11
N THR A 25 1.54 5.59 -22.81
CA THR A 25 0.92 6.04 -24.07
C THR A 25 1.70 5.63 -25.31
N TRP A 26 2.95 5.18 -25.17
CA TRP A 26 3.81 4.84 -26.31
C TRP A 26 3.27 3.77 -27.27
N GLN A 27 2.35 2.90 -26.82
CA GLN A 27 1.71 1.91 -27.69
C GLN A 27 0.71 2.56 -28.65
N ASP A 28 0.14 3.70 -28.26
CA ASP A 28 -0.75 4.49 -29.09
C ASP A 28 0.03 5.35 -30.10
N TRP A 29 1.36 5.38 -30.01
CA TRP A 29 2.22 6.14 -30.93
C TRP A 29 2.39 5.33 -32.22
N ASN A 30 1.51 5.58 -33.17
CA ASN A 30 1.31 4.77 -34.37
C ASN A 30 1.78 5.46 -35.66
N SER A 31 2.27 6.70 -35.59
CA SER A 31 2.83 7.42 -36.73
C SER A 31 4.19 8.04 -36.41
N THR A 32 5.21 7.63 -37.17
CA THR A 32 6.56 8.22 -37.13
C THR A 32 6.62 9.68 -37.64
N LEU A 33 5.52 10.18 -38.23
CA LEU A 33 5.45 11.49 -38.89
C LEU A 33 4.95 12.62 -37.98
N THR A 34 4.52 12.32 -36.75
CA THR A 34 3.86 13.29 -35.84
C THR A 34 4.47 13.27 -34.45
N TYR A 35 5.77 13.57 -34.35
CA TYR A 35 6.39 13.87 -33.07
C TYR A 35 5.89 15.23 -32.54
N ASP A 36 5.33 15.26 -31.34
CA ASP A 36 4.90 16.47 -30.63
C ASP A 36 5.72 16.62 -29.34
N GLU A 37 6.56 17.65 -29.28
CA GLU A 37 7.47 17.89 -28.16
C GLU A 37 6.74 18.11 -26.81
N LYS A 38 5.50 18.60 -26.85
CA LYS A 38 4.71 18.82 -25.62
C LYS A 38 4.07 17.52 -25.11
N LYS A 39 3.79 16.58 -26.01
CA LYS A 39 3.09 15.33 -25.69
C LYS A 39 4.04 14.17 -25.44
N HIS A 40 5.10 14.05 -26.23
CA HIS A 40 5.99 12.88 -26.22
C HIS A 40 7.34 13.22 -25.57
N LEU A 41 7.80 12.34 -24.66
CA LEU A 41 9.15 12.41 -24.09
C LEU A 41 9.39 13.72 -23.33
N ALA A 42 8.37 14.20 -22.62
CA ALA A 42 8.39 15.48 -21.91
C ALA A 42 9.32 15.47 -20.68
N ALA A 43 9.66 14.29 -20.16
CA ALA A 43 10.63 14.13 -19.08
C ALA A 43 12.05 14.60 -19.48
N PHE A 44 12.40 14.43 -20.75
CA PHE A 44 13.73 14.71 -21.27
C PHE A 44 13.82 16.19 -21.63
N THR A 45 14.61 16.98 -20.92
CA THR A 45 14.70 18.43 -21.13
C THR A 45 16.15 18.85 -21.41
N PRO A 46 16.38 19.91 -22.20
CA PRO A 46 17.72 20.45 -22.42
C PRO A 46 18.42 20.82 -21.10
N GLU A 47 17.67 21.23 -20.09
CA GLU A 47 18.18 21.57 -18.75
C GLU A 47 18.74 20.34 -18.01
N ILE A 48 18.07 19.19 -18.11
CA ILE A 48 18.56 17.94 -17.53
C ILE A 48 19.83 17.49 -18.26
N LEU A 49 19.82 17.54 -19.59
CA LEU A 49 20.98 17.20 -20.41
C LEU A 49 22.18 18.12 -20.09
N LYS A 50 21.93 19.42 -19.93
CA LYS A 50 22.93 20.39 -19.46
C LYS A 50 23.53 19.99 -18.12
N GLY A 51 22.69 19.65 -17.15
CA GLY A 51 23.13 19.19 -15.84
C GLY A 51 24.05 17.97 -15.94
N ARG A 52 23.73 17.02 -16.84
CA ARG A 52 24.55 15.85 -17.10
C ARG A 52 25.89 16.18 -17.75
N GLU A 53 25.92 17.03 -18.77
CA GLU A 53 27.17 17.45 -19.44
C GLU A 53 28.11 18.18 -18.47
N ILE A 54 27.57 18.98 -17.55
CA ILE A 54 28.35 19.61 -16.48
C ILE A 54 28.97 18.55 -15.55
N GLN A 55 28.22 17.53 -15.16
CA GLN A 55 28.72 16.43 -14.33
C GLN A 55 29.82 15.59 -15.00
N CYS A 56 29.75 15.48 -16.33
CA CYS A 56 30.75 14.76 -17.14
C CYS A 56 31.97 15.62 -17.50
N GLU A 57 32.02 16.89 -17.07
CA GLU A 57 33.10 17.84 -17.40
C GLU A 57 33.26 18.07 -18.93
N THR A 58 32.20 17.82 -19.69
CA THR A 58 32.15 17.96 -21.16
C THR A 58 31.44 19.24 -21.62
N TRP A 59 31.32 20.22 -20.72
CA TRP A 59 30.52 21.43 -20.93
C TRP A 59 31.16 22.44 -21.89
N ASN A 60 31.01 22.23 -23.20
CA ASN A 60 31.43 23.16 -24.26
C ASN A 60 30.30 23.55 -25.24
N TYR A 61 29.07 23.10 -24.99
CA TYR A 61 27.93 23.30 -25.88
C TYR A 61 27.19 24.62 -25.62
N THR A 62 26.71 25.29 -26.68
CA THR A 62 25.80 26.41 -26.52
C THR A 62 24.39 25.93 -26.14
N THR A 63 23.56 26.83 -25.61
CA THR A 63 22.15 26.51 -25.30
C THR A 63 21.40 26.00 -26.53
N GLY A 64 21.70 26.56 -27.72
CA GLY A 64 21.09 26.11 -28.98
C GLY A 64 21.52 24.71 -29.39
N ASP A 65 22.79 24.36 -29.19
CA ASP A 65 23.32 23.02 -29.50
C ASP A 65 22.66 21.95 -28.65
N LEU A 66 22.49 22.22 -27.34
CA LEU A 66 21.81 21.31 -26.43
C LEU A 66 20.35 21.10 -26.80
N GLN A 67 19.65 22.17 -27.16
CA GLN A 67 18.24 22.05 -27.53
C GLN A 67 18.09 21.21 -28.79
N LYS A 68 18.94 21.44 -29.79
CA LYS A 68 18.99 20.61 -31.00
C LYS A 68 19.30 19.15 -30.71
N ARG A 69 20.27 18.87 -29.82
CA ARG A 69 20.60 17.51 -29.38
C ARG A 69 19.42 16.86 -28.68
N ALA A 70 18.81 17.55 -27.71
CA ALA A 70 17.68 17.01 -26.97
C ALA A 70 16.49 16.68 -27.89
N THR A 71 16.16 17.56 -28.84
CA THR A 71 15.13 17.28 -29.85
C THR A 71 15.49 16.06 -30.70
N ASN A 72 16.74 15.95 -31.16
CA ASN A 72 17.20 14.82 -31.97
C ASN A 72 17.11 13.49 -31.21
N ASP A 73 17.57 13.45 -29.96
CA ASP A 73 17.53 12.26 -29.12
C ASP A 73 16.08 11.79 -28.89
N LYS A 74 15.16 12.73 -28.62
CA LYS A 74 13.73 12.44 -28.48
C LYS A 74 13.11 11.91 -29.77
N VAL A 75 13.38 12.54 -30.91
CA VAL A 75 12.85 12.10 -32.21
C VAL A 75 13.36 10.70 -32.56
N ASN A 76 14.63 10.40 -32.25
CA ASN A 76 15.19 9.08 -32.48
C ASN A 76 14.53 8.02 -31.58
N LEU A 77 14.39 8.29 -30.28
CA LEU A 77 13.68 7.37 -29.40
C LEU A 77 12.23 7.19 -29.86
N PHE A 78 11.51 8.27 -30.18
CA PHE A 78 10.14 8.20 -30.67
C PHE A 78 10.00 7.26 -31.88
N LYS A 79 10.92 7.33 -32.86
CA LYS A 79 10.92 6.42 -34.01
C LYS A 79 11.09 4.95 -33.59
N ILE A 80 12.02 4.66 -32.66
CA ILE A 80 12.23 3.31 -32.12
C ILE A 80 10.95 2.80 -31.42
N LEU A 81 10.28 3.66 -30.64
CA LEU A 81 9.08 3.28 -29.92
C LEU A 81 7.89 3.01 -30.85
N CYS A 82 7.78 3.75 -31.95
CA CYS A 82 6.78 3.57 -33.00
C CYS A 82 7.06 2.37 -33.92
N ASP A 83 8.28 1.82 -33.92
CA ASP A 83 8.64 0.71 -34.80
C ASP A 83 7.93 -0.58 -34.39
N LYS A 84 7.09 -1.12 -35.28
CA LYS A 84 6.32 -2.34 -35.01
C LYS A 84 7.15 -3.62 -35.15
N SER A 85 8.33 -3.56 -35.76
CA SER A 85 9.24 -4.70 -35.90
C SER A 85 9.96 -5.04 -34.59
N LEU A 86 10.10 -4.08 -33.67
CA LEU A 86 10.80 -4.26 -32.40
C LEU A 86 9.89 -4.79 -31.29
N GLY A 87 10.44 -5.71 -30.50
CA GLY A 87 9.79 -6.25 -29.32
C GLY A 87 9.73 -5.24 -28.16
N ALA A 88 8.83 -5.47 -27.20
CA ALA A 88 8.66 -4.58 -26.04
C ALA A 88 9.95 -4.45 -25.19
N GLN A 89 10.76 -5.53 -25.11
CA GLN A 89 12.03 -5.51 -24.39
C GLN A 89 13.07 -4.60 -25.06
N GLU A 90 13.17 -4.62 -26.38
CA GLU A 90 14.10 -3.78 -27.14
C GLU A 90 13.72 -2.30 -26.99
N LYS A 91 12.44 -1.99 -27.14
CA LYS A 91 11.91 -0.63 -26.93
C LYS A 91 12.15 -0.13 -25.50
N ALA A 92 11.93 -0.99 -24.50
CA ALA A 92 12.24 -0.67 -23.10
C ALA A 92 13.75 -0.51 -22.86
N GLY A 93 14.59 -1.26 -23.58
CA GLY A 93 16.05 -1.07 -23.59
C GLY A 93 16.45 0.30 -24.11
N ALA A 94 15.91 0.72 -25.25
CA ALA A 94 16.18 2.03 -25.84
C ALA A 94 15.75 3.19 -24.93
N TYR A 95 14.60 3.07 -24.26
CA TYR A 95 14.16 4.08 -23.31
C TYR A 95 15.08 4.17 -22.09
N ARG A 96 15.51 3.01 -21.54
CA ARG A 96 16.48 2.96 -20.43
C ARG A 96 17.81 3.59 -20.78
N GLU A 97 18.28 3.38 -22.01
CA GLU A 97 19.49 4.02 -22.49
C GLU A 97 19.35 5.55 -22.54
N LEU A 98 18.19 6.06 -22.98
CA LEU A 98 17.95 7.50 -22.94
C LEU A 98 17.90 8.04 -21.49
N LEU A 99 17.31 7.30 -20.54
CA LEU A 99 17.35 7.66 -19.12
C LEU A 99 18.80 7.76 -18.59
N ARG A 100 19.69 6.86 -18.99
CA ARG A 100 21.12 6.94 -18.66
C ARG A 100 21.81 8.15 -19.28
N GLN A 101 21.56 8.41 -20.57
CA GLN A 101 22.18 9.55 -21.27
C GLN A 101 21.80 10.89 -20.63
N TYR A 102 20.61 10.99 -20.05
CA TYR A 102 20.13 12.17 -19.33
C TYR A 102 20.49 12.15 -17.83
N GLY A 103 21.24 11.15 -17.35
CA GLY A 103 21.60 11.03 -15.95
C GLY A 103 20.38 10.92 -15.03
N MET A 104 19.32 10.24 -15.48
CA MET A 104 18.09 10.01 -14.71
C MET A 104 18.03 8.62 -14.05
N ALA A 105 18.96 7.74 -14.42
CA ALA A 105 19.16 6.45 -13.77
C ALA A 105 20.16 6.56 -12.60
N LEU A 106 20.10 5.61 -11.66
CA LEU A 106 21.11 5.44 -10.62
C LEU A 106 22.38 4.86 -11.26
N GLU A 107 23.49 5.57 -11.07
CA GLU A 107 24.78 5.24 -11.69
C GLU A 107 25.92 5.43 -10.68
N VAL A 108 27.01 4.70 -10.88
CA VAL A 108 28.30 4.89 -10.20
C VAL A 108 29.28 5.49 -11.19
N SER A 109 30.09 6.45 -10.74
CA SER A 109 31.17 7.03 -11.53
C SER A 109 32.52 6.42 -11.18
N GLU A 110 33.29 6.04 -12.19
CA GLU A 110 34.68 5.62 -12.06
C GLU A 110 35.57 6.45 -12.98
N VAL A 111 36.83 6.68 -12.62
CA VAL A 111 37.79 7.38 -13.47
C VAL A 111 38.64 6.33 -14.19
N VAL A 112 38.43 6.21 -15.50
CA VAL A 112 39.19 5.31 -16.38
C VAL A 112 39.95 6.17 -17.37
N ASP A 113 41.27 6.02 -17.41
CA ASP A 113 42.18 6.80 -18.29
C ASP A 113 42.01 8.33 -18.18
N GLY A 114 41.78 8.82 -16.95
CA GLY A 114 41.58 10.24 -16.68
C GLY A 114 40.21 10.78 -17.11
N LYS A 115 39.30 9.92 -17.59
CA LYS A 115 37.91 10.30 -17.93
C LYS A 115 36.94 9.65 -16.95
N ARG A 116 35.95 10.43 -16.49
CA ARG A 116 34.88 9.93 -15.63
C ARG A 116 33.85 9.19 -16.47
N VAL A 117 33.68 7.89 -16.21
CA VAL A 117 32.73 7.00 -16.85
C VAL A 117 31.61 6.68 -15.86
N TRP A 118 30.36 6.67 -16.34
CA TRP A 118 29.18 6.39 -15.51
C TRP A 118 28.54 5.06 -15.91
N THR A 119 28.41 4.16 -14.95
CA THR A 119 27.88 2.80 -15.14
C THR A 119 26.60 2.64 -14.32
N PRO A 120 25.53 2.04 -14.88
CA PRO A 120 24.25 1.94 -14.21
C PRO A 120 24.37 0.91 -13.09
N VAL A 121 23.69 1.21 -11.99
CA VAL A 121 23.62 0.30 -10.87
C VAL A 121 22.45 -0.64 -11.08
N GLU A 122 22.72 -1.94 -11.16
CA GLU A 122 21.69 -2.94 -10.89
C GLU A 122 21.33 -2.84 -9.42
N GLY A 123 20.23 -2.15 -9.16
CA GLY A 123 19.79 -1.92 -7.80
C GLY A 123 18.76 -2.95 -7.37
N ARG A 124 19.01 -3.50 -6.18
CA ARG A 124 18.11 -4.43 -5.50
C ARG A 124 17.16 -3.65 -4.60
N VAL A 125 15.86 -3.89 -4.76
CA VAL A 125 14.84 -3.25 -3.91
C VAL A 125 14.58 -4.14 -2.71
N ARG A 126 14.93 -3.65 -1.52
CA ARG A 126 14.77 -4.43 -0.29
C ARG A 126 13.29 -4.72 0.01
N ALA A 127 12.39 -3.77 -0.18
CA ALA A 127 10.97 -4.00 0.07
C ALA A 127 10.09 -3.10 -0.80
N VAL A 128 8.94 -3.61 -1.20
CA VAL A 128 7.85 -2.83 -1.80
C VAL A 128 6.57 -3.12 -1.03
N GLY A 129 5.94 -2.07 -0.50
CA GLY A 129 4.63 -2.14 0.15
C GLY A 129 3.61 -1.34 -0.65
N VAL A 130 2.47 -1.95 -0.98
CA VAL A 130 1.37 -1.30 -1.71
C VAL A 130 0.01 -1.59 -1.07
N TRP A 131 -0.95 -0.71 -1.34
CA TRP A 131 -2.34 -0.86 -0.93
C TRP A 131 -3.23 -0.94 -2.18
N ASP A 132 -3.98 -2.02 -2.26
CA ASP A 132 -5.09 -2.30 -3.17
C ASP A 132 -4.84 -1.87 -4.62
N THR A 133 -3.81 -2.43 -5.24
CA THR A 133 -3.38 -2.10 -6.60
C THR A 133 -4.52 -2.34 -7.59
N VAL A 134 -4.86 -1.31 -8.39
CA VAL A 134 -5.89 -1.37 -9.43
C VAL A 134 -5.29 -1.12 -10.81
N GLY A 135 -5.55 -2.03 -11.76
CA GLY A 135 -5.01 -1.97 -13.12
C GLY A 135 -5.76 -1.05 -14.09
N SER A 136 -6.77 -0.31 -13.61
CA SER A 136 -7.78 0.39 -14.43
C SER A 136 -7.56 1.90 -14.58
N LEU A 137 -6.40 2.43 -14.22
CA LEU A 137 -6.14 3.87 -14.21
C LEU A 137 -6.24 4.49 -15.62
N GLY A 138 -7.46 4.87 -16.04
CA GLY A 138 -7.69 5.74 -17.19
C GLY A 138 -9.07 5.71 -17.86
N MET A 139 -9.73 4.55 -17.97
CA MET A 139 -11.11 4.45 -18.51
C MET A 139 -11.84 3.28 -17.83
N PRO A 140 -13.07 3.47 -17.33
CA PRO A 140 -13.86 2.39 -16.74
C PRO A 140 -14.03 1.24 -17.74
N ARG A 141 -13.80 -0.01 -17.29
CA ARG A 141 -14.27 -1.19 -18.04
C ARG A 141 -15.80 -1.18 -18.01
N MET A 142 -16.43 -0.60 -19.02
CA MET A 142 -17.88 -0.55 -19.15
C MET A 142 -18.41 -1.98 -19.36
N PRO A 143 -19.35 -2.47 -18.52
CA PRO A 143 -19.79 -3.89 -18.54
C PRO A 143 -20.43 -4.39 -19.84
N PHE A 144 -20.71 -3.52 -20.82
CA PHE A 144 -21.27 -3.89 -22.13
C PHE A 144 -20.30 -3.79 -23.32
N PHE A 145 -19.06 -3.35 -23.11
CA PHE A 145 -18.05 -3.29 -24.18
C PHE A 145 -17.26 -4.60 -24.33
N HIS A 146 -17.96 -5.74 -24.31
CA HIS A 146 -17.40 -7.03 -24.73
C HIS A 146 -17.44 -7.25 -26.26
N TYR A 147 -17.87 -6.25 -27.05
CA TYR A 147 -18.09 -6.38 -28.50
C TYR A 147 -17.20 -5.49 -29.38
N GLN A 148 -16.18 -4.81 -28.85
CA GLN A 148 -15.12 -4.26 -29.70
C GLN A 148 -13.94 -5.22 -29.75
N SER A 149 -14.01 -6.15 -30.71
CA SER A 149 -12.96 -7.08 -31.11
C SER A 149 -11.74 -6.42 -31.78
N SER A 150 -11.38 -5.20 -31.37
CA SER A 150 -10.20 -4.49 -31.88
C SER A 150 -9.42 -3.72 -30.81
N ARG A 151 -9.80 -3.84 -29.53
CA ARG A 151 -8.91 -3.51 -28.42
C ARG A 151 -8.31 -4.82 -27.96
N SER A 152 -7.17 -5.18 -28.57
CA SER A 152 -6.44 -6.36 -28.16
C SER A 152 -6.18 -6.30 -26.66
N ASP A 153 -6.03 -7.47 -26.05
CA ASP A 153 -5.58 -7.71 -24.67
C ASP A 153 -4.24 -7.01 -24.30
N ASP A 154 -3.71 -6.14 -25.16
CA ASP A 154 -2.53 -5.30 -25.00
C ASP A 154 -2.79 -3.95 -24.30
N GLU A 155 -4.02 -3.41 -24.32
CA GLU A 155 -4.31 -2.07 -23.74
C GLU A 155 -4.32 -2.06 -22.19
N ALA A 156 -4.13 -3.21 -21.54
CA ALA A 156 -3.96 -3.36 -20.08
C ALA A 156 -2.49 -3.62 -19.66
N ARG A 157 -1.51 -3.24 -20.49
CA ARG A 157 -0.07 -3.48 -20.25
C ARG A 157 0.59 -2.60 -19.16
N PHE A 158 -0.04 -2.52 -17.98
CA PHE A 158 0.72 -2.73 -16.73
C PHE A 158 1.02 -4.22 -16.50
N ALA A 159 0.62 -5.07 -17.46
CA ALA A 159 0.79 -6.53 -17.62
C ALA A 159 2.23 -7.04 -17.50
N ASP A 160 2.81 -6.81 -16.34
CA ASP A 160 3.40 -7.93 -15.65
C ASP A 160 2.91 -7.92 -14.21
N CYS A 161 1.96 -8.81 -13.92
CA CYS A 161 1.54 -9.09 -12.55
C CYS A 161 2.61 -9.90 -11.80
N TYR A 162 3.71 -10.31 -12.46
CA TYR A 162 4.84 -10.96 -11.82
C TYR A 162 5.72 -9.93 -11.11
N VAL A 163 6.08 -10.27 -9.86
CA VAL A 163 7.03 -9.48 -9.09
C VAL A 163 8.43 -9.66 -9.68
N ASP A 164 9.12 -8.54 -9.86
CA ASP A 164 10.50 -8.51 -10.37
C ASP A 164 11.45 -9.27 -9.42
N PRO A 165 12.33 -10.16 -9.91
CA PRO A 165 13.27 -10.91 -9.06
C PRO A 165 14.25 -10.04 -8.26
N ASN A 166 14.41 -8.76 -8.61
CA ASN A 166 15.23 -7.82 -7.86
C ASN A 166 14.54 -7.25 -6.61
N ILE A 167 13.31 -7.67 -6.31
CA ILE A 167 12.56 -7.29 -5.10
C ILE A 167 12.70 -8.41 -4.06
N ASP A 168 13.25 -8.10 -2.88
CA ASP A 168 13.39 -9.12 -1.82
C ASP A 168 12.06 -9.41 -1.11
N TYR A 169 11.29 -8.37 -0.82
CA TYR A 169 10.04 -8.48 -0.07
C TYR A 169 8.94 -7.65 -0.75
N ALA A 170 7.79 -8.27 -0.98
CA ALA A 170 6.65 -7.65 -1.64
C ALA A 170 5.40 -7.81 -0.78
N PHE A 171 4.86 -6.70 -0.28
CA PHE A 171 3.72 -6.65 0.62
C PHE A 171 2.55 -5.93 -0.05
N HIS A 172 1.37 -6.57 -0.03
CA HIS A 172 0.17 -6.02 -0.66
C HIS A 172 -1.03 -6.13 0.29
N ALA A 173 -1.56 -5.00 0.75
CA ALA A 173 -2.82 -4.97 1.49
C ALA A 173 -4.01 -4.85 0.52
N LEU A 174 -5.00 -5.73 0.62
CA LEU A 174 -6.11 -5.84 -0.35
C LEU A 174 -7.47 -5.68 0.33
N ALA A 175 -8.42 -5.07 -0.38
CA ALA A 175 -9.79 -4.85 0.08
C ALA A 175 -10.72 -6.04 -0.27
N LEU A 176 -11.50 -6.56 0.69
CA LEU A 176 -12.48 -7.62 0.44
C LEU A 176 -13.81 -7.09 -0.11
N ASP A 177 -14.23 -5.90 0.32
CA ASP A 177 -15.59 -5.37 0.10
C ASP A 177 -15.64 -4.30 -1.01
N GLU A 178 -14.59 -4.19 -1.83
CA GLU A 178 -14.59 -3.36 -3.03
C GLU A 178 -15.29 -4.07 -4.17
N TRP A 179 -16.47 -3.57 -4.53
CA TRP A 179 -17.35 -4.18 -5.53
C TRP A 179 -17.29 -3.49 -6.90
N ARG A 180 -16.76 -2.27 -7.02
CA ARG A 180 -16.75 -1.54 -8.31
C ARG A 180 -15.92 -2.31 -9.32
N THR A 181 -16.47 -2.58 -10.51
CA THR A 181 -15.76 -3.33 -11.56
C THR A 181 -14.50 -2.59 -12.00
N SER A 182 -14.56 -1.26 -12.01
CA SER A 182 -13.41 -0.41 -12.30
C SER A 182 -12.32 -0.48 -11.23
N PHE A 183 -12.54 -1.08 -10.07
CA PHE A 183 -11.56 -1.26 -9.00
C PHE A 183 -11.26 -2.76 -8.76
N GLY A 184 -11.30 -3.57 -9.82
CA GLY A 184 -10.82 -4.95 -9.77
C GLY A 184 -9.35 -5.00 -9.34
N PRO A 185 -9.00 -5.88 -8.37
CA PRO A 185 -7.64 -5.93 -7.84
C PRO A 185 -6.67 -6.52 -8.87
N THR A 186 -5.47 -5.94 -8.94
CA THR A 186 -4.35 -6.49 -9.69
C THR A 186 -3.43 -7.22 -8.71
N LEU A 187 -3.66 -8.52 -8.53
CA LEU A 187 -2.80 -9.36 -7.70
C LEU A 187 -1.42 -9.51 -8.30
N TRP A 188 -0.44 -9.70 -7.43
CA TRP A 188 0.91 -10.05 -7.79
C TRP A 188 1.13 -11.56 -7.76
N PHE A 189 2.04 -12.04 -8.59
CA PHE A 189 2.41 -13.43 -8.70
C PHE A 189 3.93 -13.56 -8.69
N LEU A 190 4.44 -14.70 -8.24
CA LEU A 190 5.84 -15.04 -8.47
C LEU A 190 5.97 -15.77 -9.80
N GLY A 191 6.91 -15.32 -10.63
CA GLY A 191 7.32 -16.07 -11.81
C GLY A 191 8.02 -17.37 -11.40
N GLU A 192 8.07 -18.36 -12.29
CA GLU A 192 8.67 -19.68 -12.00
C GLU A 192 10.14 -19.57 -11.55
N ASP A 193 10.87 -18.62 -12.12
CA ASP A 193 12.27 -18.37 -11.80
C ASP A 193 12.47 -17.46 -10.57
N ASN A 194 11.39 -16.91 -10.00
CA ASN A 194 11.48 -15.99 -8.86
C ASN A 194 11.31 -16.72 -7.52
N ASN A 195 12.42 -17.30 -7.06
CA ASN A 195 12.50 -17.98 -5.75
C ASN A 195 13.06 -17.10 -4.62
N ASN A 196 13.50 -15.87 -4.94
CA ASN A 196 14.18 -14.98 -3.99
C ASN A 196 13.20 -14.02 -3.30
N THR A 197 12.11 -13.66 -3.97
CA THR A 197 11.11 -12.72 -3.44
C THR A 197 10.19 -13.40 -2.42
N GLN A 198 10.09 -12.79 -1.24
CA GLN A 198 9.04 -13.10 -0.27
C GLN A 198 7.80 -12.26 -0.54
N LEU A 199 6.82 -12.85 -1.25
CA LEU A 199 5.53 -12.24 -1.54
C LEU A 199 4.51 -12.53 -0.42
N ARG A 200 3.80 -11.50 0.03
CA ARG A 200 2.72 -11.62 1.01
C ARG A 200 1.60 -10.65 0.66
N GLN A 201 0.44 -11.20 0.30
CA GLN A 201 -0.75 -10.44 -0.06
C GLN A 201 -1.84 -10.70 0.97
N VAL A 202 -2.35 -9.68 1.64
CA VAL A 202 -3.23 -9.84 2.81
C VAL A 202 -4.55 -9.12 2.59
N TRP A 203 -5.64 -9.86 2.76
CA TRP A 203 -7.01 -9.39 2.59
C TRP A 203 -7.57 -8.80 3.90
N PHE A 204 -8.07 -7.57 3.82
CA PHE A 204 -8.68 -6.80 4.92
C PHE A 204 -10.16 -6.53 4.64
N PRO A 205 -10.99 -6.33 5.68
CA PRO A 205 -12.36 -5.88 5.48
C PRO A 205 -12.38 -4.47 4.89
N GLY A 206 -13.44 -4.13 4.18
CA GLY A 206 -13.67 -2.81 3.60
C GLY A 206 -13.34 -2.69 2.12
N ASN A 207 -13.63 -1.51 1.56
CA ASN A 207 -13.38 -1.16 0.16
C ASN A 207 -11.97 -0.55 -0.05
N HIS A 208 -11.66 -0.12 -1.28
CA HIS A 208 -10.36 0.48 -1.64
C HIS A 208 -9.91 1.60 -0.68
N GLY A 209 -10.81 2.52 -0.33
CA GLY A 209 -10.52 3.63 0.59
C GLY A 209 -10.54 3.23 2.07
N ASN A 210 -11.18 2.13 2.44
CA ASN A 210 -11.09 1.60 3.81
C ASN A 210 -9.74 0.96 4.07
N VAL A 211 -9.14 0.30 3.07
CA VAL A 211 -7.82 -0.35 3.20
C VAL A 211 -6.68 0.61 2.90
N GLY A 212 -6.79 1.42 1.84
CA GLY A 212 -5.76 2.39 1.45
C GLY A 212 -5.83 3.75 2.18
N GLY A 213 -6.95 4.03 2.86
CA GLY A 213 -7.24 5.35 3.45
C GLY A 213 -8.01 6.27 2.49
N GLY A 214 -8.56 7.36 3.04
CA GLY A 214 -9.30 8.37 2.26
C GLY A 214 -10.78 8.58 2.65
N TRP A 215 -11.30 7.81 3.61
CA TRP A 215 -12.61 8.04 4.21
C TRP A 215 -12.54 8.83 5.53
N PRO A 216 -13.64 9.44 6.01
CA PRO A 216 -13.65 10.08 7.33
C PRO A 216 -13.30 9.10 8.46
N ASP A 217 -13.88 7.90 8.48
CA ASP A 217 -13.45 6.83 9.38
C ASP A 217 -12.21 6.13 8.80
N GLN A 218 -11.11 6.22 9.53
CA GLN A 218 -9.80 5.65 9.18
C GLN A 218 -9.46 4.37 9.95
N GLN A 219 -10.34 3.86 10.81
CA GLN A 219 -10.02 2.77 11.75
C GLN A 219 -9.55 1.48 11.06
N ILE A 220 -10.14 1.13 9.90
CA ILE A 220 -9.68 -0.03 9.09
C ILE A 220 -8.35 0.28 8.39
N ALA A 221 -8.17 1.50 7.86
CA ALA A 221 -6.95 1.92 7.19
C ALA A 221 -5.77 1.96 8.16
N THR A 222 -6.02 2.28 9.44
CA THR A 222 -5.01 2.23 10.49
C THR A 222 -4.56 0.79 10.77
N ILE A 223 -5.43 -0.22 10.65
CA ILE A 223 -5.05 -1.64 10.78
C ILE A 223 -4.12 -2.03 9.62
N SER A 224 -4.47 -1.72 8.38
CA SER A 224 -3.63 -2.05 7.21
C SER A 224 -2.28 -1.31 7.26
N LEU A 225 -2.26 -0.06 7.74
CA LEU A 225 -1.04 0.71 7.97
C LEU A 225 -0.16 0.06 9.05
N ALA A 226 -0.73 -0.32 10.19
CA ALA A 226 -0.01 -0.97 11.27
C ALA A 226 0.58 -2.31 10.80
N TRP A 227 -0.19 -3.11 10.06
CA TRP A 227 0.28 -4.35 9.45
C TRP A 227 1.46 -4.10 8.50
N MET A 228 1.38 -3.09 7.63
CA MET A 228 2.48 -2.75 6.72
C MET A 228 3.73 -2.29 7.48
N ALA A 229 3.55 -1.49 8.53
CA ALA A 229 4.64 -1.06 9.40
C ALA A 229 5.32 -2.26 10.08
N ASP A 230 4.56 -3.27 10.50
CA ASP A 230 5.11 -4.52 11.04
C ASP A 230 5.92 -5.29 10.00
N GLN A 231 5.44 -5.38 8.75
CA GLN A 231 6.19 -6.02 7.67
C GLN A 231 7.52 -5.31 7.40
N LEU A 232 7.51 -3.97 7.32
CA LEU A 232 8.71 -3.17 7.03
C LEU A 232 9.69 -3.11 8.21
N THR A 233 9.18 -3.06 9.44
CA THR A 233 10.01 -3.10 10.66
C THR A 233 10.81 -4.40 10.74
N SER A 234 10.23 -5.52 10.28
CA SER A 234 10.92 -6.81 10.19
C SER A 234 12.17 -6.80 9.29
N LEU A 235 12.31 -5.78 8.45
CA LEU A 235 13.40 -5.59 7.49
C LEU A 235 14.37 -4.48 7.91
N GLY A 236 14.20 -3.92 9.11
CA GLY A 236 15.02 -2.83 9.64
C GLY A 236 14.54 -1.42 9.25
N VAL A 237 13.32 -1.26 8.74
CA VAL A 237 12.73 0.07 8.52
C VAL A 237 12.23 0.64 9.83
N GLU A 238 12.76 1.80 10.21
CA GLU A 238 12.36 2.47 11.45
C GLU A 238 11.15 3.39 11.29
N PHE A 239 10.22 3.33 12.24
CA PHE A 239 9.09 4.24 12.33
C PHE A 239 9.16 5.04 13.63
N SER A 240 8.88 6.34 13.54
CA SER A 240 8.78 7.21 14.72
C SER A 240 7.59 6.79 15.58
N ARG A 241 7.87 6.22 16.76
CA ARG A 241 6.83 5.80 17.71
C ARG A 241 5.93 6.95 18.18
N PRO A 242 6.42 8.17 18.46
CA PRO A 242 5.54 9.30 18.75
C PRO A 242 4.56 9.61 17.60
N GLU A 243 5.03 9.57 16.35
CA GLU A 243 4.17 9.81 15.19
C GLU A 243 3.17 8.68 14.97
N MET A 244 3.60 7.42 15.11
CA MET A 244 2.69 6.27 15.03
C MET A 244 1.62 6.34 16.13
N ASN A 245 2.00 6.72 17.36
CA ASN A 245 1.05 6.95 18.46
C ASN A 245 0.05 8.07 18.10
N ARG A 246 0.54 9.20 17.55
CA ARG A 246 -0.30 10.31 17.10
C ARG A 246 -1.29 9.87 16.03
N LEU A 247 -0.84 9.09 15.04
CA LEU A 247 -1.69 8.56 13.96
C LEU A 247 -2.73 7.58 14.50
N PHE A 248 -2.34 6.69 15.41
CA PHE A 248 -3.23 5.70 16.04
C PHE A 248 -4.29 6.33 16.94
N LYS A 249 -4.00 7.50 17.53
CA LYS A 249 -4.94 8.29 18.33
C LYS A 249 -5.84 9.20 17.49
N TRP A 250 -5.52 9.39 16.21
CA TRP A 250 -6.23 10.34 15.38
C TRP A 250 -7.59 9.80 14.97
N VAL A 251 -8.65 10.51 15.38
CA VAL A 251 -10.03 10.22 14.99
C VAL A 251 -10.65 11.52 14.47
N ASN A 252 -11.23 11.48 13.29
CA ASN A 252 -11.84 12.67 12.70
C ASN A 252 -13.07 13.11 13.51
N PRO A 253 -13.33 14.43 13.64
CA PRO A 253 -14.51 14.92 14.35
C PRO A 253 -15.81 14.31 13.80
N GLY A 254 -16.67 13.82 14.68
CA GLY A 254 -17.94 13.18 14.32
C GLY A 254 -17.84 11.70 13.93
N VAL A 255 -16.64 11.12 13.91
CA VAL A 255 -16.45 9.68 13.75
C VAL A 255 -16.53 9.00 15.11
N GLU A 256 -17.37 7.98 15.21
CA GLU A 256 -17.47 7.11 16.38
C GLU A 256 -16.27 6.15 16.44
N VAL A 257 -15.61 6.10 17.60
CA VAL A 257 -14.60 5.08 17.88
C VAL A 257 -15.30 3.75 18.08
N ARG A 258 -14.82 2.72 17.39
CA ARG A 258 -15.34 1.36 17.40
C ARG A 258 -14.26 0.37 17.79
N GLU A 259 -14.69 -0.81 18.21
CA GLU A 259 -13.80 -1.93 18.49
C GLU A 259 -12.90 -2.27 17.31
N TRP A 260 -11.73 -2.82 17.61
CA TRP A 260 -10.73 -3.19 16.61
C TRP A 260 -11.34 -4.07 15.51
N GLY A 261 -11.18 -3.69 14.24
CA GLY A 261 -11.78 -4.39 13.10
C GLY A 261 -13.25 -4.05 12.81
N MET A 262 -13.92 -3.25 13.65
CA MET A 262 -15.33 -2.86 13.53
C MET A 262 -15.59 -1.48 12.92
N GLY A 263 -14.54 -0.80 12.43
CA GLY A 263 -14.66 0.48 11.72
C GLY A 263 -15.70 0.46 10.60
N LYS A 264 -16.26 1.62 10.26
CA LYS A 264 -17.30 1.73 9.23
C LYS A 264 -16.75 1.35 7.86
N ILE A 265 -17.46 0.47 7.15
CA ILE A 265 -17.18 0.21 5.72
C ILE A 265 -18.10 1.12 4.93
N TYR A 266 -17.54 1.96 4.07
CA TYR A 266 -18.34 2.88 3.27
C TYR A 266 -18.84 2.19 2.00
N ASN A 267 -20.04 2.52 1.56
CA ASN A 267 -20.46 2.20 0.21
C ASN A 267 -19.89 3.27 -0.74
N PRO A 268 -19.03 2.94 -1.72
CA PRO A 268 -18.60 3.92 -2.71
C PRO A 268 -19.81 4.50 -3.45
N LYS A 269 -19.78 5.80 -3.74
CA LYS A 269 -20.87 6.54 -4.41
C LYS A 269 -20.31 7.45 -5.51
N GLY A 270 -21.19 7.94 -6.39
CA GLY A 270 -20.88 8.99 -7.36
C GLY A 270 -20.32 8.49 -8.69
N LEU A 271 -19.47 9.30 -9.33
CA LEU A 271 -18.96 9.06 -10.69
C LEU A 271 -18.23 7.73 -10.85
N THR A 272 -17.57 7.25 -9.79
CA THR A 272 -16.82 5.98 -9.81
C THR A 272 -17.70 4.74 -9.83
N THR A 273 -18.98 4.86 -9.47
CA THR A 273 -19.97 3.77 -9.46
C THR A 273 -20.99 3.88 -10.59
N TRP A 274 -21.09 5.03 -11.25
CA TRP A 274 -22.12 5.29 -12.25
C TRP A 274 -22.09 4.29 -13.44
N PRO A 275 -20.91 3.91 -13.98
CA PRO A 275 -20.82 2.86 -14.99
C PRO A 275 -21.45 1.53 -14.57
N ASP A 276 -21.20 1.10 -13.33
CA ASP A 276 -21.69 -0.18 -12.81
C ASP A 276 -23.21 -0.17 -12.65
N TYR A 277 -23.79 0.92 -12.12
CA TYR A 277 -25.24 1.06 -11.98
C TYR A 277 -25.98 1.15 -13.31
N LEU A 278 -25.41 1.84 -14.31
CA LEU A 278 -26.02 1.95 -15.63
C LEU A 278 -26.02 0.60 -16.37
N CYS A 279 -24.96 -0.19 -16.16
CA CYS A 279 -24.74 -1.40 -16.93
C CYS A 279 -25.23 -2.69 -16.26
N MET A 280 -25.72 -2.65 -15.02
CA MET A 280 -26.28 -3.82 -14.33
C MET A 280 -27.52 -3.47 -13.51
N PRO A 281 -28.64 -3.02 -14.11
CA PRO A 281 -29.83 -2.63 -13.36
C PRO A 281 -30.52 -3.79 -12.61
N CYS A 282 -30.22 -5.06 -12.94
CA CYS A 282 -30.88 -6.25 -12.37
C CYS A 282 -29.93 -7.39 -11.97
N ARG A 283 -28.61 -7.16 -11.84
CA ARG A 283 -27.66 -8.21 -11.43
C ARG A 283 -26.93 -7.81 -10.16
N THR A 284 -26.80 -8.74 -9.22
CA THR A 284 -25.92 -8.61 -8.06
C THR A 284 -24.48 -8.52 -8.56
N ILE A 285 -23.78 -7.47 -8.14
CA ILE A 285 -22.38 -7.28 -8.48
C ILE A 285 -21.57 -8.39 -7.79
N PRO A 286 -20.75 -9.15 -8.54
CA PRO A 286 -20.00 -10.26 -7.98
C PRO A 286 -18.94 -9.72 -6.99
N PRO A 287 -18.74 -10.39 -5.85
CA PRO A 287 -17.69 -9.99 -4.92
C PRO A 287 -16.31 -10.34 -5.48
N ARG A 288 -15.26 -9.79 -4.85
CA ARG A 288 -13.88 -10.22 -5.10
C ARG A 288 -13.69 -11.69 -4.78
N LYS A 289 -12.68 -12.32 -5.39
CA LYS A 289 -12.45 -13.77 -5.32
C LYS A 289 -11.04 -14.12 -4.81
N PRO A 290 -10.75 -13.88 -3.51
CA PRO A 290 -9.48 -14.25 -2.89
C PRO A 290 -9.08 -15.70 -3.22
N GLY A 291 -7.81 -15.92 -3.57
CA GLY A 291 -7.24 -17.22 -3.93
C GLY A 291 -7.59 -17.73 -5.33
N MET A 292 -8.50 -17.08 -6.07
CA MET A 292 -9.03 -17.58 -7.34
C MET A 292 -8.64 -16.73 -8.56
N TYR A 293 -7.81 -15.71 -8.38
CA TYR A 293 -7.32 -14.89 -9.50
C TYR A 293 -6.18 -15.60 -10.23
N THR A 294 -6.20 -15.54 -11.56
CA THR A 294 -5.12 -16.05 -12.41
C THR A 294 -4.44 -14.89 -13.16
N PRO A 295 -3.13 -14.98 -13.44
CA PRO A 295 -2.42 -13.94 -14.19
C PRO A 295 -2.86 -13.83 -15.66
N ASP A 296 -3.44 -14.90 -16.22
CA ASP A 296 -3.92 -14.97 -17.61
C ASP A 296 -5.06 -16.01 -17.69
N GLU A 297 -6.05 -15.80 -18.58
CA GLU A 297 -7.15 -16.76 -18.81
C GLU A 297 -6.68 -17.98 -19.62
N ASN A 298 -5.63 -17.81 -20.44
CA ASN A 298 -5.13 -18.83 -21.37
C ASN A 298 -4.06 -19.77 -20.78
N THR A 299 -3.38 -19.36 -19.70
CA THR A 299 -2.35 -20.18 -19.02
C THR A 299 -2.82 -20.70 -17.66
N ARG A 300 -3.93 -21.45 -17.65
CA ARG A 300 -4.38 -22.25 -16.48
C ARG A 300 -3.41 -23.37 -16.06
N LYS A 301 -2.25 -23.52 -16.71
CA LYS A 301 -1.40 -24.71 -16.60
C LYS A 301 -0.28 -24.61 -15.56
N ASN A 302 0.09 -23.42 -15.09
CA ASN A 302 1.24 -23.27 -14.20
C ASN A 302 0.79 -22.85 -12.80
N HIS A 303 1.35 -23.51 -11.76
CA HIS A 303 1.02 -23.28 -10.35
C HIS A 303 1.60 -21.94 -9.88
N HIS A 304 0.95 -20.83 -10.26
CA HIS A 304 1.36 -19.50 -9.82
C HIS A 304 1.01 -19.30 -8.34
N ARG A 305 1.99 -18.86 -7.55
CA ARG A 305 1.81 -18.63 -6.10
C ARG A 305 1.52 -17.15 -5.87
N SER A 306 0.26 -16.82 -5.61
CA SER A 306 -0.16 -15.48 -5.18
C SER A 306 0.13 -15.20 -3.70
N MET A 307 0.42 -16.23 -2.89
CA MET A 307 0.76 -16.09 -1.46
C MET A 307 -0.23 -15.19 -0.70
N GLU A 308 -1.51 -15.53 -0.82
CA GLU A 308 -2.62 -14.78 -0.24
C GLU A 308 -2.95 -15.25 1.19
N PHE A 309 -3.22 -14.30 2.07
CA PHE A 309 -3.61 -14.49 3.46
C PHE A 309 -4.82 -13.63 3.80
N VAL A 310 -5.54 -13.98 4.86
CA VAL A 310 -6.65 -13.20 5.40
C VAL A 310 -6.23 -12.58 6.73
N HIS A 311 -6.47 -11.28 6.92
CA HIS A 311 -6.13 -10.62 8.17
C HIS A 311 -7.05 -11.07 9.32
N PRO A 312 -6.56 -11.28 10.56
CA PRO A 312 -7.38 -11.67 11.71
C PRO A 312 -8.58 -10.77 12.00
N CYS A 313 -8.50 -9.48 11.63
CA CYS A 313 -9.62 -8.55 11.81
C CYS A 313 -10.85 -8.92 10.96
N VAL A 314 -10.67 -9.65 9.83
CA VAL A 314 -11.76 -10.21 9.03
C VAL A 314 -12.55 -11.20 9.86
N ARG A 315 -11.86 -12.16 10.50
CA ARG A 315 -12.51 -13.13 11.37
C ARG A 315 -13.19 -12.45 12.56
N PHE A 316 -12.50 -11.52 13.22
CA PHE A 316 -13.08 -10.78 14.34
C PHE A 316 -14.39 -10.09 13.92
N ARG A 317 -14.39 -9.34 12.83
CA ARG A 317 -15.59 -8.69 12.30
C ARG A 317 -16.69 -9.69 11.97
N TYR A 318 -16.35 -10.83 11.36
CA TYR A 318 -17.31 -11.87 10.98
C TYR A 318 -17.95 -12.55 12.19
N GLN A 319 -17.16 -12.91 13.20
CA GLN A 319 -17.63 -13.64 14.40
C GLN A 319 -18.42 -12.77 15.37
N TYR A 320 -18.09 -11.48 15.45
CA TYR A 320 -18.72 -10.53 16.37
C TYR A 320 -19.74 -9.62 15.67
N ASN A 321 -20.36 -10.11 14.60
CA ASN A 321 -21.49 -9.47 13.91
C ASN A 321 -21.23 -8.02 13.49
N GLY A 322 -20.04 -7.73 12.96
CA GLY A 322 -19.70 -6.41 12.43
C GLY A 322 -20.67 -5.95 11.35
N LYS A 323 -20.81 -4.64 11.17
CA LYS A 323 -21.82 -4.06 10.26
C LYS A 323 -21.36 -4.05 8.80
N GLY A 324 -22.32 -4.14 7.87
CA GLY A 324 -22.08 -4.12 6.42
C GLY A 324 -21.71 -2.74 5.86
N LEU A 325 -21.92 -2.57 4.55
CA LEU A 325 -21.69 -1.31 3.86
C LEU A 325 -22.58 -0.20 4.43
N ASP A 326 -22.02 0.98 4.67
CA ASP A 326 -22.68 2.13 5.27
C ASP A 326 -23.34 1.87 6.64
N ASP A 327 -22.94 0.79 7.33
CA ASP A 327 -23.59 0.24 8.53
C ASP A 327 -24.96 -0.41 8.30
N ASP A 328 -25.28 -0.75 7.05
CA ASP A 328 -26.49 -1.46 6.68
C ASP A 328 -26.31 -2.98 6.83
N GLY A 329 -27.17 -3.58 7.66
CA GLY A 329 -27.16 -5.01 7.94
C GLY A 329 -25.88 -5.56 8.59
N GLN A 330 -25.87 -6.88 8.78
CA GLN A 330 -24.70 -7.61 9.24
C GLN A 330 -23.73 -7.87 8.08
N TRP A 331 -22.44 -7.73 8.35
CA TRP A 331 -21.39 -8.04 7.38
C TRP A 331 -21.21 -9.55 7.23
N SER A 332 -21.56 -10.06 6.05
CA SER A 332 -21.45 -11.48 5.70
C SER A 332 -20.12 -11.87 5.06
N CYS A 333 -19.21 -10.92 4.83
CA CYS A 333 -17.96 -11.11 4.08
C CYS A 333 -18.20 -11.87 2.76
N ARG A 334 -18.98 -11.26 1.85
CA ARG A 334 -19.42 -11.88 0.58
C ARG A 334 -18.27 -12.49 -0.23
N ALA A 335 -17.10 -11.83 -0.23
CA ALA A 335 -15.89 -12.30 -0.92
C ALA A 335 -15.35 -13.65 -0.43
N LEU A 336 -15.64 -14.07 0.81
CA LEU A 336 -15.29 -15.40 1.29
C LEU A 336 -16.52 -16.34 1.23
N THR A 337 -17.66 -15.90 1.75
CA THR A 337 -18.84 -16.77 1.90
C THR A 337 -19.50 -17.14 0.58
N GLU A 338 -19.65 -16.20 -0.37
CA GLU A 338 -20.24 -16.50 -1.70
C GLU A 338 -19.29 -17.32 -2.59
N ASN A 339 -17.98 -17.27 -2.31
CA ASN A 339 -16.97 -18.10 -2.96
C ASN A 339 -16.78 -19.46 -2.25
N GLY A 340 -17.66 -19.82 -1.32
CA GLY A 340 -17.72 -21.16 -0.72
C GLY A 340 -16.67 -21.43 0.37
N TYR A 341 -15.99 -20.40 0.89
CA TYR A 341 -15.06 -20.54 2.00
C TYR A 341 -15.79 -20.78 3.32
N ILE A 342 -15.23 -21.67 4.13
CA ILE A 342 -15.62 -21.93 5.52
C ILE A 342 -14.40 -21.82 6.42
N SER A 343 -14.60 -21.31 7.64
CA SER A 343 -13.53 -21.20 8.63
C SER A 343 -13.29 -22.56 9.31
N LYS A 344 -12.05 -23.06 9.28
CA LYS A 344 -11.64 -24.32 9.91
C LYS A 344 -10.41 -24.10 10.77
N LYS A 345 -10.31 -24.83 11.90
CA LYS A 345 -9.10 -24.85 12.73
C LYS A 345 -8.04 -25.72 12.06
N GLN A 346 -6.82 -25.23 12.01
CA GLN A 346 -5.66 -25.88 11.43
C GLN A 346 -4.50 -25.85 12.44
N ASN A 347 -3.82 -26.97 12.56
CA ASN A 347 -2.55 -27.06 13.28
C ASN A 347 -1.47 -26.54 12.33
N VAL A 348 -0.90 -25.37 12.62
CA VAL A 348 0.05 -24.72 11.72
C VAL A 348 1.45 -24.77 12.33
N LEU A 349 2.43 -25.24 11.55
CA LEU A 349 3.85 -25.02 11.85
C LEU A 349 4.11 -23.52 11.77
N ILE A 350 4.57 -22.93 12.88
CA ILE A 350 4.83 -21.48 12.99
C ILE A 350 5.76 -21.06 11.86
N GLN A 351 5.24 -20.35 10.86
CA GLN A 351 6.08 -19.60 9.93
C GLN A 351 6.66 -18.44 10.72
N LYS A 352 7.89 -18.59 11.19
CA LYS A 352 8.62 -17.53 11.89
C LYS A 352 8.66 -16.28 11.01
N ARG A 353 8.24 -15.14 11.56
CA ARG A 353 8.49 -13.84 10.94
C ARG A 353 9.99 -13.51 11.07
N PRO A 354 10.60 -12.83 10.09
CA PRO A 354 11.93 -12.23 10.28
C PRO A 354 11.97 -11.31 11.51
N SER A 355 10.85 -10.66 11.84
CA SER A 355 10.70 -9.77 13.02
C SER A 355 10.83 -10.47 14.37
N GLN A 356 10.83 -11.81 14.42
CA GLN A 356 11.05 -12.57 15.66
C GLN A 356 12.52 -13.01 15.83
N GLU A 357 13.35 -12.96 14.77
CA GLU A 357 14.71 -13.52 14.82
C GLU A 357 15.81 -12.46 15.01
N SER A 358 15.61 -11.19 14.64
CA SER A 358 16.62 -10.16 14.93
C SER A 358 16.36 -9.51 16.29
N CYS A 359 17.09 -9.98 17.29
CA CYS A 359 17.40 -9.20 18.48
C CYS A 359 17.79 -7.78 18.06
N ALA A 360 17.39 -6.79 18.85
CA ALA A 360 17.56 -5.36 18.66
C ALA A 360 19.02 -4.86 18.53
N THR A 361 19.97 -5.73 18.19
CA THR A 361 21.41 -5.52 18.15
C THR A 361 22.06 -5.97 16.83
N THR A 362 21.32 -6.51 15.86
CA THR A 362 21.91 -6.89 14.56
C THR A 362 22.46 -5.64 13.87
N PRO A 363 23.79 -5.55 13.64
CA PRO A 363 24.37 -4.39 13.01
C PRO A 363 23.85 -4.25 11.58
N PHE A 364 23.45 -3.05 11.18
CA PHE A 364 23.11 -2.75 9.79
C PHE A 364 24.09 -1.74 9.20
N ARG A 365 24.36 -1.88 7.90
CA ARG A 365 25.29 -1.00 7.19
C ARG A 365 24.57 0.27 6.76
N SER A 366 24.99 1.40 7.31
CA SER A 366 24.54 2.73 6.91
C SER A 366 25.61 3.43 6.05
N LEU A 367 25.30 4.63 5.56
CA LEU A 367 26.31 5.52 4.92
C LEU A 367 27.46 5.88 5.85
N LEU A 368 27.26 5.81 7.18
CA LEU A 368 28.28 6.11 8.20
C LEU A 368 29.04 4.86 8.66
N GLY A 369 28.81 3.70 8.01
CA GLY A 369 29.38 2.41 8.41
C GLY A 369 28.37 1.54 9.17
N ASN A 370 28.88 0.51 9.85
CA ASN A 370 28.05 -0.42 10.60
C ASN A 370 27.51 0.27 11.86
N ILE A 371 26.19 0.37 11.94
CA ILE A 371 25.48 0.93 13.07
C ILE A 371 24.87 -0.22 13.87
N ILE A 372 25.02 -0.16 15.18
CA ILE A 372 24.37 -1.10 16.10
C ILE A 372 23.11 -0.42 16.65
N PRO A 373 21.90 -0.92 16.32
CA PRO A 373 20.69 -0.45 17.00
C PRO A 373 20.77 -0.75 18.50
N TYR A 374 20.25 0.12 19.35
CA TYR A 374 20.11 -0.13 20.79
C TYR A 374 18.79 0.42 21.32
N TYR A 375 18.28 -0.18 22.39
CA TYR A 375 17.00 0.14 23.00
C TYR A 375 17.20 0.72 24.41
N GLU A 376 16.34 1.65 24.81
CA GLU A 376 16.35 2.23 26.16
C GLU A 376 15.49 1.35 27.08
N GLY A 377 16.13 0.40 27.77
CA GLY A 377 15.48 -0.54 28.70
C GLY A 377 15.91 -1.99 28.55
N SER A 378 16.67 -2.36 27.51
CA SER A 378 17.35 -3.64 27.48
C SER A 378 18.59 -3.55 28.36
N ASN A 379 18.73 -4.48 29.31
CA ASN A 379 20.02 -4.72 29.97
C ASN A 379 20.98 -5.19 28.87
N ASN A 380 21.74 -4.25 28.31
CA ASN A 380 22.61 -4.51 27.17
C ASN A 380 23.79 -5.38 27.62
N PRO A 381 23.91 -6.65 27.17
CA PRO A 381 25.05 -7.50 27.55
C PRO A 381 26.35 -7.09 26.85
N ASP A 382 26.29 -6.28 25.78
CA ASP A 382 27.44 -5.86 24.97
C ASP A 382 27.71 -4.35 25.09
N ALA A 383 27.98 -3.89 26.31
CA ALA A 383 28.37 -2.51 26.57
C ALA A 383 29.71 -2.11 25.89
N ASP A 384 30.55 -3.08 25.51
CA ASP A 384 31.93 -2.87 25.04
C ASP A 384 32.12 -2.82 23.51
N LEU A 385 31.05 -2.84 22.69
CA LEU A 385 31.22 -2.81 21.23
C LEU A 385 31.55 -1.39 20.69
N PRO A 386 32.62 -1.23 19.88
CA PRO A 386 33.17 0.07 19.45
C PRO A 386 32.48 0.73 18.23
N SER A 387 31.26 0.34 17.88
CA SER A 387 30.55 0.88 16.69
C SER A 387 29.52 1.97 17.05
N PRO A 388 29.28 2.96 16.16
CA PRO A 388 28.26 3.98 16.38
C PRO A 388 26.89 3.32 16.62
N ARG A 389 26.19 3.79 17.66
CA ARG A 389 24.91 3.24 18.09
C ARG A 389 23.75 4.16 17.71
N VAL A 390 22.63 3.59 17.28
CA VAL A 390 21.40 4.35 17.00
C VAL A 390 20.28 3.83 17.89
N ARG A 391 19.58 4.76 18.53
CA ARG A 391 18.43 4.44 19.38
C ARG A 391 17.25 4.05 18.50
N THR A 392 16.70 2.86 18.72
CA THR A 392 15.49 2.42 18.01
C THR A 392 14.24 2.78 18.82
N HIS A 393 13.16 3.10 18.11
CA HIS A 393 11.92 3.59 18.73
C HIS A 393 10.75 2.59 18.64
N HIS A 394 10.95 1.39 18.11
CA HIS A 394 9.86 0.43 17.89
C HIS A 394 9.17 -0.06 19.18
N PRO A 395 7.87 -0.42 19.13
CA PRO A 395 7.19 -1.08 20.22
C PRO A 395 7.80 -2.45 20.52
N TYR A 396 7.84 -2.85 21.79
CA TYR A 396 8.40 -4.13 22.23
C TYR A 396 7.34 -5.04 22.85
N ASN A 397 7.63 -6.35 22.90
CA ASN A 397 6.70 -7.34 23.47
C ASN A 397 6.34 -7.03 24.92
N ASP A 398 7.31 -6.62 25.75
CA ASP A 398 7.12 -6.40 27.19
C ASP A 398 6.23 -5.19 27.52
N GLU A 399 6.09 -4.24 26.59
CA GLU A 399 5.25 -3.05 26.77
C GLU A 399 3.79 -3.24 26.30
N LEU A 400 3.54 -4.35 25.59
CA LEU A 400 2.30 -4.63 24.90
C LEU A 400 1.64 -5.90 25.46
N MET A 401 0.36 -6.07 25.14
CA MET A 401 -0.37 -7.28 25.53
C MET A 401 0.28 -8.51 24.87
N VAL A 402 0.72 -9.46 25.69
CA VAL A 402 1.24 -10.74 25.19
C VAL A 402 0.07 -11.54 24.64
N ILE A 403 -0.05 -11.59 23.32
CA ILE A 403 -0.99 -12.49 22.65
C ILE A 403 -0.38 -13.90 22.73
N ARG A 404 -0.98 -14.79 23.53
CA ARG A 404 -0.59 -16.21 23.54
C ARG A 404 -0.75 -16.76 22.13
N GLU A 405 0.35 -17.19 21.52
CA GLU A 405 0.29 -17.86 20.23
C GLU A 405 -0.50 -19.16 20.41
N ALA A 406 -1.69 -19.23 19.79
CA ALA A 406 -2.49 -20.43 19.83
C ALA A 406 -1.82 -21.52 18.98
N ASN A 407 -1.71 -22.73 19.53
CA ASN A 407 -1.21 -23.92 18.80
C ASN A 407 -2.10 -24.30 17.59
N THR A 408 -3.28 -23.68 17.47
CA THR A 408 -4.24 -23.87 16.39
C THR A 408 -4.64 -22.51 15.83
N ARG A 409 -4.55 -22.34 14.51
CA ARG A 409 -5.03 -21.16 13.79
C ARG A 409 -6.30 -21.47 13.03
N LEU A 410 -7.06 -20.44 12.69
CA LEU A 410 -8.16 -20.60 11.75
C LEU A 410 -7.62 -20.34 10.34
N ALA A 411 -8.10 -21.11 9.38
CA ALA A 411 -7.86 -20.93 7.96
C ALA A 411 -9.21 -20.92 7.25
N TRP A 412 -9.28 -20.25 6.10
CA TRP A 412 -10.45 -20.25 5.25
C TRP A 412 -10.24 -21.27 4.14
N GLN A 413 -11.04 -22.32 4.13
CA GLN A 413 -10.97 -23.36 3.11
C GLN A 413 -12.28 -23.44 2.36
N THR A 414 -12.21 -23.60 1.04
CA THR A 414 -13.38 -23.95 0.23
C THR A 414 -13.91 -25.34 0.60
N LYS A 415 -15.23 -25.57 0.44
CA LYS A 415 -15.85 -26.86 0.78
C LYS A 415 -15.23 -28.06 0.06
N GLU A 416 -14.74 -27.85 -1.16
CA GLU A 416 -14.07 -28.87 -1.98
C GLU A 416 -12.56 -28.97 -1.70
N ASN A 417 -12.04 -28.23 -0.71
CA ASN A 417 -10.61 -28.10 -0.37
C ASN A 417 -9.72 -27.71 -1.57
N GLN A 418 -10.26 -27.03 -2.58
CA GLN A 418 -9.50 -26.58 -3.76
C GLN A 418 -8.61 -25.37 -3.45
N TYR A 419 -9.13 -24.46 -2.63
CA TYR A 419 -8.45 -23.23 -2.21
C TYR A 419 -8.42 -23.12 -0.69
N GLU A 420 -7.27 -22.68 -0.18
CA GLU A 420 -7.01 -22.41 1.23
C GLU A 420 -6.34 -21.03 1.37
N LEU A 421 -6.86 -20.23 2.29
CA LEU A 421 -6.29 -18.95 2.69
C LEU A 421 -5.96 -19.00 4.18
N LEU A 422 -4.68 -18.85 4.49
CA LEU A 422 -4.19 -18.85 5.87
C LEU A 422 -4.47 -17.49 6.52
N GLU A 423 -4.66 -17.49 7.84
CA GLU A 423 -4.79 -16.25 8.60
C GLU A 423 -3.41 -15.64 8.88
N GLU A 424 -3.28 -14.34 8.66
CA GLU A 424 -2.08 -13.55 8.94
C GLU A 424 -1.81 -13.42 10.46
N TYR A 425 -0.61 -13.04 10.86
CA TYR A 425 -0.24 -12.79 12.25
C TYR A 425 -0.49 -11.32 12.63
N VAL A 426 -0.79 -11.07 13.91
CA VAL A 426 -0.84 -9.70 14.46
C VAL A 426 0.55 -9.31 14.96
N GLY A 427 1.13 -8.24 14.39
CA GLY A 427 2.46 -7.74 14.77
C GLY A 427 2.49 -6.77 15.95
N LEU A 428 3.64 -6.13 16.16
CA LEU A 428 3.90 -5.23 17.29
C LEU A 428 3.18 -3.89 17.14
N TRP A 429 3.23 -3.29 15.95
CA TRP A 429 2.53 -2.04 15.65
C TRP A 429 1.02 -2.24 15.71
N GLU A 430 0.52 -3.36 15.20
CA GLU A 430 -0.89 -3.70 15.32
C GLU A 430 -1.33 -3.84 16.77
N ARG A 431 -0.55 -4.52 17.63
CA ARG A 431 -0.85 -4.62 19.07
C ARG A 431 -0.81 -3.26 19.78
N MET A 432 0.12 -2.39 19.40
CA MET A 432 0.13 -1.01 19.90
C MET A 432 -1.15 -0.27 19.50
N PHE A 433 -1.61 -0.44 18.26
CA PHE A 433 -2.87 0.14 17.80
C PHE A 433 -4.08 -0.44 18.55
N MET A 434 -4.13 -1.76 18.78
CA MET A 434 -5.19 -2.40 19.57
C MET A 434 -5.31 -1.78 20.97
N LYS A 435 -4.17 -1.58 21.66
CA LYS A 435 -4.15 -0.94 22.98
C LYS A 435 -4.67 0.50 22.93
N ILE A 436 -4.22 1.29 21.95
CA ILE A 436 -4.68 2.68 21.78
C ILE A 436 -6.18 2.73 21.44
N ASN A 437 -6.67 1.82 20.60
CA ASN A 437 -8.08 1.72 20.25
C ASN A 437 -8.93 1.41 21.49
N GLU A 438 -8.48 0.51 22.35
CA GLU A 438 -9.12 0.23 23.64
C GLU A 438 -9.16 1.47 24.55
N ASP A 439 -8.05 2.20 24.68
CA ASP A 439 -7.99 3.44 25.47
C ASP A 439 -8.97 4.49 24.93
N LEU A 440 -9.05 4.66 23.59
CA LEU A 440 -9.99 5.58 22.94
C LEU A 440 -11.45 5.18 23.19
N LEU A 441 -11.77 3.89 23.17
CA LEU A 441 -13.12 3.39 23.48
C LEU A 441 -13.51 3.70 24.92
N GLN A 442 -12.60 3.48 25.87
CA GLN A 442 -12.84 3.79 27.28
C GLN A 442 -13.06 5.29 27.51
N GLN A 443 -12.28 6.14 26.84
CA GLN A 443 -12.46 7.59 26.86
C GLN A 443 -13.83 8.00 26.30
N GLN A 444 -14.21 7.46 25.13
CA GLN A 444 -15.51 7.72 24.52
C GLN A 444 -16.66 7.30 25.45
N MET A 445 -16.59 6.12 26.05
CA MET A 445 -17.60 5.64 27.02
C MET A 445 -17.67 6.53 28.26
N THR A 446 -16.52 7.02 28.76
CA THR A 446 -16.46 7.91 29.92
C THR A 446 -17.14 9.25 29.61
N VAL A 447 -16.83 9.85 28.47
CA VAL A 447 -17.45 11.09 28.00
C VAL A 447 -18.96 10.93 27.80
N GLN A 448 -19.40 9.81 27.22
CA GLN A 448 -20.83 9.51 27.07
C GLN A 448 -21.54 9.37 28.42
N ARG A 449 -20.93 8.68 29.39
CA ARG A 449 -21.48 8.55 30.75
C ARG A 449 -21.59 9.91 31.46
N GLN A 450 -20.56 10.74 31.38
CA GLN A 450 -20.56 12.09 31.96
C GLN A 450 -21.62 12.99 31.30
N THR A 451 -21.75 12.93 29.97
CA THR A 451 -22.76 13.69 29.24
C THR A 451 -24.17 13.25 29.63
N ASN A 452 -24.40 11.95 29.77
CA ASN A 452 -25.68 11.42 30.23
C ASN A 452 -25.96 11.86 31.67
N PHE A 453 -24.99 11.80 32.58
CA PHE A 453 -25.16 12.29 33.96
C PHE A 453 -25.48 13.79 34.02
N ASN A 454 -24.82 14.61 33.21
CA ASN A 454 -25.09 16.05 33.12
C ASN A 454 -26.48 16.34 32.52
N ASN A 455 -26.93 15.53 31.58
CA ASN A 455 -28.28 15.64 31.03
C ASN A 455 -29.34 15.19 32.05
N TRP A 456 -29.10 14.11 32.80
CA TRP A 456 -29.99 13.66 33.88
C TRP A 456 -30.08 14.70 35.00
N SER A 457 -28.96 15.23 35.48
CA SER A 457 -28.96 16.29 36.50
C SER A 457 -29.66 17.57 36.02
N ARG A 458 -29.56 17.92 34.72
CA ARG A 458 -30.35 19.00 34.09
C ARG A 458 -31.85 18.70 34.00
N VAL A 459 -32.22 17.45 33.70
CA VAL A 459 -33.61 17.01 33.71
C VAL A 459 -34.16 17.03 35.15
N ASP A 460 -33.40 16.60 36.15
CA ASP A 460 -33.78 16.66 37.55
C ASP A 460 -33.90 18.11 38.06
N THR A 461 -33.03 19.03 37.63
CA THR A 461 -33.20 20.46 37.95
C THR A 461 -34.44 21.06 37.28
N ASN A 462 -34.78 20.64 36.06
CA ASN A 462 -35.99 21.05 35.36
C ASN A 462 -37.27 20.43 35.96
N ILE A 463 -37.20 19.21 36.48
CA ILE A 463 -38.32 18.55 37.18
C ILE A 463 -38.52 19.15 38.58
N LEU A 464 -37.44 19.47 39.30
CA LEU A 464 -37.50 20.15 40.60
C LEU A 464 -38.02 21.59 40.47
N THR A 465 -37.71 22.31 39.38
CA THR A 465 -38.33 23.61 39.08
C THR A 465 -39.79 23.51 38.64
N TRP A 466 -40.26 22.34 38.21
CA TRP A 466 -41.66 22.10 37.85
C TRP A 466 -42.51 21.60 39.03
N LEU A 467 -41.92 20.93 40.02
CA LEU A 467 -42.61 20.33 41.17
C LEU A 467 -42.51 21.12 42.50
N GLY A 468 -41.75 22.21 42.56
CA GLY A 468 -41.55 22.99 43.80
C GLY A 468 -41.71 24.49 43.58
N GLY A 469 -42.79 25.04 44.14
CA GLY A 469 -43.05 26.47 44.17
C GLY A 469 -42.15 27.26 45.14
N ASP A 470 -42.32 28.57 45.00
CA ASP A 470 -41.80 29.69 45.79
C ASP A 470 -40.35 30.13 45.63
N LYS A 471 -40.25 31.36 45.10
CA LYS A 471 -39.10 32.26 45.21
C LYS A 471 -38.90 32.59 46.68
N THR A 472 -37.71 32.34 47.23
CA THR A 472 -37.04 33.25 48.17
C THR A 472 -35.58 32.84 48.35
N GLU A 473 -34.70 33.83 48.15
CA GLU A 473 -33.36 34.02 48.70
C GLU A 473 -32.58 32.80 49.22
N ASN A 474 -31.49 32.46 48.55
CA ASN A 474 -30.17 32.74 49.12
C ASN A 474 -29.05 32.68 48.09
N SER A 475 -28.35 33.79 47.98
CA SER A 475 -27.00 33.91 47.46
C SER A 475 -26.03 33.01 48.24
N LEU A 476 -25.12 32.33 47.55
CA LEU A 476 -23.66 32.41 47.74
C LEU A 476 -22.92 31.21 47.12
N LEU A 477 -21.80 31.55 46.47
CA LEU A 477 -20.61 30.72 46.17
C LEU A 477 -20.74 29.75 44.98
N GLN A 478 -20.31 30.17 43.79
CA GLN A 478 -18.95 29.99 43.25
C GLN A 478 -18.63 28.53 42.88
N ALA A 479 -18.61 28.29 41.56
CA ALA A 479 -17.80 27.24 40.96
C ALA A 479 -16.31 27.50 41.26
N PRO A 480 -15.48 26.45 41.33
CA PRO A 480 -14.87 25.96 40.10
C PRO A 480 -14.91 24.42 39.97
N TRP A 481 -15.00 23.92 38.73
CA TRP A 481 -14.13 22.94 38.05
C TRP A 481 -14.75 22.56 36.71
#